data_AF-A0A550CZS8-F1
#
_entry.id   AF-A0A550CZS8-F1
#
_cell.length_a   1.000
_cell.length_b   1.000
_cell.length_c   1.000
_cell.angle_alpha   90.00
_cell.angle_beta   90.00
_cell.angle_gamma   90.00
#
_symmetry.space_group_name_H-M   'P 1'
#
loop_
_entity.id
_entity.type
_entity.pdbx_description
1 polymer ?
#
loop_
_entity_poly.entity_id
_entity_poly.type
_entity_poly.pdbx_seq_one_letter_code
_entity_poly.pdbx_strand_id
1 'polypeptide(L)'
;MEEDEIWHPADANTGDLPTHDGIVLLCREANFLRNGVCVQVAGNPRFWVKYSDRSLIRSEGRTQAYVANIVNNNPASVFHIPNVHLGFSRGTRGYIAMDFVQGTTIAQRKALKGGYLVDDKIAVAAAIQQLISIKVPATTAPGPVGGGRIRHMLFN
;
A
#
# COMPACT_ATOMS: atom_id res chain seq x y z
N MET A 1 -3.64 -24.95 13.94
CA MET A 1 -3.47 -23.51 13.62
C MET A 1 -3.34 -23.42 12.12
N GLU A 2 -4.00 -22.46 11.46
CA GLU A 2 -3.79 -22.24 10.03
C GLU A 2 -2.35 -21.73 9.80
N GLU A 3 -1.65 -22.34 8.85
CA GLU A 3 -0.29 -21.94 8.49
C GLU A 3 -0.30 -20.65 7.66
N ASP A 4 0.78 -19.89 7.78
CA ASP A 4 0.97 -18.67 7.00
C ASP A 4 1.50 -18.99 5.59
N GLU A 5 0.84 -18.46 4.57
CA GLU A 5 1.42 -18.38 3.23
C GLU A 5 2.09 -17.03 3.02
N ILE A 6 3.42 -17.03 3.06
CA ILE A 6 4.25 -15.85 2.77
C ILE A 6 4.36 -15.69 1.26
N TRP A 7 3.99 -14.52 0.75
CA TRP A 7 4.07 -14.19 -0.67
C TRP A 7 4.91 -12.94 -0.96
N HIS A 8 5.31 -12.22 0.09
CA HIS A 8 6.34 -11.19 0.09
C HIS A 8 7.10 -11.27 1.42
N PRO A 9 8.35 -11.76 1.43
CA PRO A 9 9.11 -11.98 2.66
C PRO A 9 9.46 -10.66 3.35
N ALA A 10 9.73 -10.72 4.65
CA ALA A 10 10.19 -9.57 5.42
C ALA A 10 11.53 -9.06 4.87
N ASP A 11 11.66 -7.73 4.71
CA ASP A 11 12.94 -7.11 4.42
C ASP A 11 13.93 -7.37 5.57
N ALA A 12 15.20 -7.67 5.24
CA ALA A 12 16.24 -7.95 6.24
C ALA A 12 16.47 -6.80 7.25
N ASN A 13 16.01 -5.58 6.92
CA ASN A 13 16.22 -4.37 7.71
C ASN A 13 14.98 -3.93 8.52
N THR A 14 13.91 -4.72 8.58
CA THR A 14 12.69 -4.37 9.33
C THR A 14 12.62 -5.07 10.68
N GLY A 15 13.67 -4.95 11.49
CA GLY A 15 13.76 -5.59 12.82
C GLY A 15 12.64 -5.18 13.80
N ASP A 16 11.96 -4.07 13.52
CA ASP A 16 10.84 -3.55 14.33
C ASP A 16 9.46 -4.05 13.87
N LEU A 17 9.39 -4.88 12.83
CA LEU A 17 8.12 -5.37 12.30
C LEU A 17 7.47 -6.34 13.31
N PRO A 18 6.17 -6.21 13.61
CA PRO A 18 5.49 -7.18 14.47
C PRO A 18 5.51 -8.58 13.84
N THR A 19 5.48 -9.61 14.70
CA THR A 19 5.34 -11.00 14.27
C THR A 19 4.03 -11.20 13.50
N HIS A 20 3.93 -12.27 12.70
CA HIS A 20 2.68 -12.59 12.00
C HIS A 20 1.49 -12.73 12.96
N ASP A 21 1.70 -13.39 14.10
CA ASP A 21 0.68 -13.51 15.15
C ASP A 21 0.29 -12.15 15.73
N GLY A 22 1.26 -11.27 15.97
CA GLY A 22 1.01 -9.90 16.42
C GLY A 22 0.19 -9.11 15.41
N ILE A 23 0.52 -9.22 14.11
CA ILE A 23 -0.24 -8.59 13.02
C ILE A 23 -1.69 -9.11 12.99
N VAL A 24 -1.88 -10.43 13.06
CA VAL A 24 -3.22 -11.04 13.04
C VAL A 24 -4.05 -10.59 14.23
N LEU A 25 -3.44 -10.53 15.42
CA LEU A 25 -4.10 -10.07 16.64
C LEU A 25 -4.53 -8.60 16.53
N LEU A 26 -3.61 -7.71 16.13
CA LEU A 26 -3.90 -6.29 15.94
C LEU A 26 -5.05 -6.05 14.95
N CYS A 27 -5.07 -6.78 13.84
CA CYS A 27 -6.13 -6.66 12.84
C CYS A 27 -7.48 -7.18 13.33
N ARG A 28 -7.46 -8.26 14.13
CA ARG A 28 -8.66 -8.81 14.77
C ARG A 28 -9.24 -7.84 15.79
N GLU A 29 -8.42 -7.24 16.63
CA GLU A 29 -8.83 -6.23 17.63
C GLU A 29 -9.38 -4.96 16.95
N ALA A 30 -8.84 -4.60 15.78
CA ALA A 30 -9.34 -3.51 14.95
C ALA A 30 -10.67 -3.82 14.21
N ASN A 31 -11.27 -4.99 14.48
CA ASN A 31 -12.58 -5.45 14.02
C ASN A 31 -12.76 -5.65 12.50
N PHE A 32 -11.71 -5.98 11.75
CA PHE A 32 -11.74 -6.33 10.32
C PHE A 32 -12.52 -5.43 9.32
N LEU A 33 -13.10 -4.32 9.76
CA LEU A 33 -13.91 -3.38 8.97
C LEU A 33 -13.13 -2.09 8.65
N ARG A 34 -11.91 -1.97 9.17
CA ARG A 34 -11.03 -0.83 8.88
C ARG A 34 -10.20 -1.12 7.64
N ASN A 35 -9.85 -0.05 6.92
CA ASN A 35 -8.93 -0.11 5.78
C ASN A 35 -7.46 -0.42 6.20
N GLY A 36 -7.22 -0.66 7.49
CA GLY A 36 -5.95 -1.07 8.06
C GLY A 36 -5.75 -0.65 9.51
N VAL A 37 -4.58 -0.96 10.06
CA VAL A 37 -4.13 -0.62 11.42
C VAL A 37 -2.79 0.10 11.35
N CYS A 38 -2.64 1.17 12.13
CA CYS A 38 -1.34 1.80 12.35
C CYS A 38 -0.57 1.03 13.44
N VAL A 39 0.66 0.63 13.12
CA VAL A 39 1.60 0.03 14.08
C VAL A 39 2.60 1.09 14.51
N GLN A 40 2.70 1.29 15.82
CA GLN A 40 3.67 2.20 16.41
C GLN A 40 4.92 1.46 16.88
N VAL A 41 6.08 2.08 16.67
CA VAL A 41 7.38 1.62 17.18
C VAL A 41 7.94 2.75 18.03
N ALA A 42 8.26 2.47 19.30
CA ALA A 42 8.68 3.47 20.28
C ALA A 42 7.75 4.72 20.33
N GLY A 43 6.44 4.49 20.23
CA GLY A 43 5.41 5.56 20.27
C GLY A 43 5.19 6.31 18.95
N ASN A 44 5.94 5.99 17.89
CA ASN A 44 5.83 6.67 16.60
C ASN A 44 5.17 5.77 15.55
N PRO A 45 4.21 6.28 14.73
CA PRO A 45 3.67 5.55 13.60
C PRO A 45 4.79 5.12 12.64
N ARG A 46 5.00 3.81 12.50
CA ARG A 46 6.07 3.26 11.67
C ARG A 46 5.54 2.45 10.49
N PHE A 47 4.53 1.61 10.73
CA PHE A 47 3.94 0.77 9.71
C PHE A 47 2.43 0.97 9.62
N TRP A 48 1.91 0.76 8.43
CA TRP A 48 0.49 0.56 8.21
C TRP A 48 0.27 -0.87 7.77
N VAL A 49 -0.67 -1.56 8.41
CA VAL A 49 -1.08 -2.90 8.02
C VAL A 49 -2.43 -2.84 7.34
N LYS A 50 -2.53 -3.21 6.05
CA LYS A 50 -3.84 -3.48 5.43
C LYS A 50 -4.14 -4.96 5.47
N TYR A 51 -5.42 -5.29 5.55
CA TYR A 51 -5.91 -6.66 5.54
C TYR A 51 -7.27 -6.72 4.84
N SER A 52 -7.56 -7.83 4.18
CA SER A 52 -8.84 -8.11 3.50
C SER A 52 -8.86 -9.57 3.08
N ASP A 53 -9.73 -9.92 2.13
CA ASP A 53 -9.66 -11.21 1.42
C ASP A 53 -8.24 -11.46 0.89
N ARG A 54 -7.78 -12.69 1.08
CA ARG A 54 -6.45 -13.16 0.71
C ARG A 54 -6.07 -12.86 -0.75
N SER A 55 -6.98 -13.08 -1.69
CA SER A 55 -6.68 -12.89 -3.12
C SER A 55 -6.52 -11.41 -3.48
N LEU A 56 -7.34 -10.55 -2.88
CA LEU A 56 -7.31 -9.10 -3.10
C LEU A 56 -6.04 -8.48 -2.53
N ILE A 57 -5.72 -8.76 -1.26
CA ILE A 57 -4.53 -8.20 -0.60
C ILE A 57 -3.24 -8.65 -1.26
N ARG A 58 -3.15 -9.91 -1.68
CA ARG A 58 -1.96 -10.41 -2.37
C ARG A 58 -1.71 -9.65 -3.68
N SER A 59 -2.77 -9.42 -4.45
CA SER A 59 -2.68 -8.70 -5.74
C SER A 59 -2.36 -7.22 -5.54
N GLU A 60 -3.00 -6.57 -4.55
CA GLU A 60 -2.71 -5.19 -4.16
C GLU A 60 -1.26 -5.04 -3.68
N GLY A 61 -0.81 -5.89 -2.76
CA GLY A 61 0.53 -5.86 -2.20
C GLY A 61 1.62 -6.07 -3.25
N ARG A 62 1.45 -7.03 -4.16
CA ARG A 62 2.41 -7.25 -5.27
C ARG A 62 2.48 -6.07 -6.23
N THR A 63 1.34 -5.49 -6.57
CA THR A 63 1.29 -4.31 -7.45
C THR A 63 1.97 -3.12 -6.77
N GLN A 64 1.64 -2.87 -5.50
CA GLN A 64 2.26 -1.78 -4.75
C GLN A 64 3.76 -1.98 -4.58
N ALA A 65 4.23 -3.18 -4.22
CA ALA A 65 5.66 -3.49 -4.09
C ALA A 65 6.41 -3.27 -5.41
N TYR A 66 5.83 -3.70 -6.54
CA TYR A 66 6.42 -3.51 -7.87
C TYR A 66 6.55 -2.03 -8.22
N VAL A 67 5.48 -1.26 -8.07
CA VAL A 67 5.49 0.18 -8.41
C VAL A 67 6.38 0.96 -7.44
N ALA A 68 6.37 0.63 -6.14
CA ALA A 68 7.26 1.25 -5.16
C ALA A 68 8.74 1.03 -5.52
N ASN A 69 9.11 -0.19 -5.90
CA ASN A 69 10.48 -0.48 -6.33
C ASN A 69 10.92 0.36 -7.54
N ILE A 70 10.03 0.65 -8.48
CA ILE A 70 10.37 1.48 -9.65
C ILE A 70 10.44 2.96 -9.28
N VAL A 71 9.43 3.45 -8.56
CA VAL A 71 9.29 4.87 -8.24
C VAL A 71 10.35 5.31 -7.23
N ASN A 72 10.56 4.55 -6.16
CA ASN A 72 11.46 4.93 -5.08
C ASN A 72 12.94 4.79 -5.45
N ASN A 73 13.29 3.90 -6.37
CA ASN A 73 14.66 3.79 -6.88
C ASN A 73 14.96 4.77 -8.03
N ASN A 74 13.99 5.55 -8.48
CA ASN A 74 14.20 6.60 -9.47
C ASN A 74 14.51 7.93 -8.76
N PRO A 75 15.76 8.44 -8.81
CA PRO A 75 16.10 9.71 -8.17
C PRO A 75 15.41 10.92 -8.80
N ALA A 76 14.86 10.79 -10.01
CA ALA A 76 14.07 11.82 -10.68
C ALA A 76 12.56 11.72 -10.36
N SER A 77 12.15 10.79 -9.50
CA SER A 77 10.75 10.65 -9.13
C SER A 77 10.22 11.89 -8.40
N VAL A 78 9.03 12.36 -8.80
CA VAL A 78 8.38 13.53 -8.16
C VAL A 78 7.53 13.14 -6.95
N PHE A 79 7.41 11.85 -6.65
CA PHE A 79 6.62 11.33 -5.55
C PHE A 79 7.22 10.04 -4.97
N HIS A 80 6.70 9.65 -3.81
CA HIS A 80 7.11 8.46 -3.07
C HIS A 80 5.92 7.52 -2.87
N ILE A 81 6.18 6.21 -2.91
CA ILE A 81 5.19 5.18 -2.61
C ILE A 81 5.67 4.41 -1.37
N PRO A 82 4.82 4.19 -0.34
CA PRO A 82 5.22 3.40 0.81
C PRO A 82 5.69 2.00 0.41
N ASN A 83 6.87 1.60 0.90
CA ASN A 83 7.42 0.28 0.63
C ASN A 83 6.57 -0.78 1.31
N VAL A 84 6.35 -1.91 0.63
CA VAL A 84 5.76 -3.09 1.25
C VAL A 84 6.92 -3.86 1.87
N HIS A 85 6.83 -4.12 3.18
CA HIS A 85 7.87 -4.80 3.94
C HIS A 85 7.55 -6.28 4.18
N LEU A 86 6.27 -6.63 4.23
CA LEU A 86 5.82 -8.00 4.47
C LEU A 86 4.45 -8.22 3.83
N GLY A 87 4.28 -9.40 3.26
CA GLY A 87 3.03 -9.87 2.70
C GLY A 87 2.82 -11.34 2.96
N PHE A 88 1.75 -11.68 3.68
CA PHE A 88 1.38 -13.06 3.97
C PHE A 88 -0.14 -13.24 4.02
N SER A 89 -0.59 -14.48 4.12
CA SER A 89 -2.01 -14.82 4.30
C SER A 89 -2.18 -15.88 5.37
N ARG A 90 -3.26 -15.80 6.14
CA ARG A 90 -3.67 -16.82 7.12
C ARG A 90 -5.16 -17.11 6.91
N GLY A 91 -5.46 -18.37 6.59
CA GLY A 91 -6.80 -18.78 6.16
C GLY A 91 -7.27 -17.97 4.95
N THR A 92 -8.45 -17.37 5.06
CA THR A 92 -9.09 -16.56 4.00
C THR A 92 -8.63 -15.09 3.99
N ARG A 93 -7.75 -14.69 4.91
CA ARG A 93 -7.30 -13.30 5.05
C ARG A 93 -5.88 -13.11 4.55
N GLY A 94 -5.66 -12.01 3.85
CA GLY A 94 -4.33 -11.52 3.47
C GLY A 94 -3.95 -10.30 4.29
N TYR A 95 -2.64 -10.10 4.47
CA TYR A 95 -2.06 -8.99 5.22
C TYR A 95 -0.90 -8.39 4.43
N ILE A 96 -0.86 -7.06 4.34
CA ILE A 96 0.36 -6.33 3.95
C ILE A 96 0.79 -5.45 5.11
N ALA A 97 2.07 -5.45 5.44
CA ALA A 97 2.68 -4.40 6.25
C ALA A 97 3.55 -3.53 5.36
N MET A 98 3.35 -2.22 5.44
CA MET A 98 4.01 -1.23 4.59
C MET A 98 4.41 0.00 5.41
N ASP A 99 5.27 0.85 4.86
CA ASP A 99 5.60 2.15 5.48
C ASP A 99 4.32 2.93 5.85
N PHE A 100 4.31 3.51 7.04
CA PHE A 100 3.32 4.52 7.39
C PHE A 100 3.68 5.84 6.70
N VAL A 101 2.82 6.35 5.81
CA VAL A 101 3.03 7.63 5.14
C VAL A 101 2.68 8.77 6.09
N GLN A 102 3.70 9.49 6.56
CA GLN A 102 3.52 10.70 7.36
C GLN A 102 3.02 11.85 6.49
N GLY A 103 2.06 12.62 7.01
CA GLY A 103 1.56 13.83 6.35
C GLY A 103 0.05 14.00 6.43
N THR A 104 -0.47 14.92 5.62
CA THR A 104 -1.90 15.20 5.50
C THR A 104 -2.39 14.80 4.12
N THR A 105 -3.56 14.15 4.08
CA THR A 105 -4.22 13.83 2.81
C THR A 105 -4.75 15.10 2.14
N ILE A 106 -4.88 15.07 0.82
CA ILE A 106 -5.49 16.18 0.06
C ILE A 106 -6.90 16.50 0.58
N ALA A 107 -7.66 15.47 1.00
CA ALA A 107 -8.98 15.66 1.60
C ALA A 107 -8.94 16.48 2.90
N GLN A 108 -7.93 16.25 3.75
CA GLN A 108 -7.72 17.03 4.97
C GLN A 108 -7.22 18.44 4.69
N ARG A 109 -6.48 18.66 3.60
CA ARG A 109 -6.02 20.00 3.18
C ARG A 109 -7.08 20.81 2.44
N LYS A 110 -8.23 20.22 2.12
CA LYS A 110 -9.30 20.89 1.37
C LYS A 110 -9.80 22.11 2.16
N ALA A 111 -9.78 23.27 1.54
CA ALA A 111 -10.28 24.50 2.16
C ALA A 111 -11.80 24.38 2.44
N LEU A 112 -12.22 24.89 3.61
CA LEU A 112 -13.62 24.86 4.09
C LEU A 112 -14.64 25.47 3.11
N LYS A 113 -14.21 26.28 2.13
CA LYS A 113 -15.07 26.97 1.15
C LYS A 113 -14.81 26.59 -0.32
N GLY A 114 -14.18 25.45 -0.58
CA GLY A 114 -14.23 24.77 -1.88
C GLY A 114 -12.97 24.89 -2.74
N GLY A 115 -12.61 23.76 -3.35
CA GLY A 115 -11.49 23.61 -4.27
C GLY A 115 -10.26 22.90 -3.67
N TYR A 116 -9.52 22.19 -4.52
CA TYR A 116 -8.15 21.76 -4.24
C TYR A 116 -7.20 22.90 -4.56
N LEU A 117 -6.11 23.03 -3.78
CA LEU A 117 -5.05 23.99 -4.04
C LEU A 117 -4.46 23.77 -5.44
N VAL A 118 -4.02 24.84 -6.11
CA VAL A 118 -3.42 24.72 -7.45
C VAL A 118 -2.18 23.83 -7.41
N ASP A 119 -1.34 24.00 -6.39
CA ASP A 119 -0.13 23.19 -6.21
C ASP A 119 -0.46 21.71 -6.00
N ASP A 120 -1.55 21.39 -5.29
CA ASP A 120 -2.03 20.00 -5.13
C ASP A 120 -2.43 19.39 -6.49
N LYS A 121 -3.09 20.17 -7.35
CA LYS A 121 -3.46 19.72 -8.70
C LYS A 121 -2.24 19.49 -9.56
N ILE A 122 -1.25 20.39 -9.50
CA ILE A 122 0.01 20.27 -10.25
C ILE A 122 0.78 19.03 -9.79
N ALA A 123 0.92 18.83 -8.47
CA ALA A 123 1.60 17.67 -7.90
C ALA A 123 0.92 16.35 -8.29
N VAL A 124 -0.42 16.28 -8.21
CA VAL A 124 -1.18 15.10 -8.64
C VAL A 124 -1.03 14.85 -10.13
N ALA A 125 -1.09 15.88 -10.97
CA ALA A 125 -0.91 15.74 -12.41
C ALA A 125 0.49 15.20 -12.75
N ALA A 126 1.54 15.71 -12.10
CA ALA A 126 2.91 15.23 -12.30
C ALA A 126 3.07 13.77 -11.84
N ALA A 127 2.49 13.39 -10.69
CA ALA A 127 2.50 12.00 -10.22
C ALA A 127 1.77 11.05 -11.19
N ILE A 128 0.61 11.45 -11.73
CA ILE A 128 -0.12 10.67 -12.74
C ILE A 128 0.70 10.52 -14.02
N GLN A 129 1.31 11.61 -14.53
CA GLN A 129 2.16 11.57 -15.72
C GLN A 129 3.35 10.62 -15.55
N GLN A 130 3.97 10.60 -14.38
CA GLN A 130 5.03 9.64 -14.09
C GLN A 130 4.47 8.21 -14.01
N LEU A 131 3.33 7.97 -13.35
CA LEU A 131 2.73 6.63 -13.24
C LEU A 131 2.40 6.02 -14.60
N ILE A 132 1.83 6.80 -15.53
CA ILE A 132 1.53 6.31 -16.89
C ILE A 132 2.79 6.04 -17.72
N SER A 133 3.95 6.60 -17.33
CA SER A 133 5.22 6.37 -18.01
C SER A 133 5.84 5.01 -17.65
N ILE A 134 5.42 4.39 -16.54
CA ILE A 134 5.97 3.13 -16.06
C ILE A 134 5.59 2.00 -17.02
N LYS A 135 6.59 1.39 -17.65
CA LYS A 135 6.39 0.26 -18.56
C LYS A 135 6.16 -1.02 -17.76
N VAL A 136 5.00 -1.63 -17.98
CA VAL A 136 4.72 -2.99 -17.49
C VAL A 136 5.45 -3.99 -18.39
N PRO A 137 6.01 -5.10 -17.85
CA PRO A 137 6.66 -6.12 -18.67
C PRO A 137 5.71 -6.66 -19.74
N ALA A 138 6.21 -6.85 -20.95
CA ALA A 138 5.40 -7.24 -22.11
C ALA A 138 4.65 -8.58 -21.93
N THR A 139 5.11 -9.42 -21.01
CA THR A 139 4.52 -10.72 -20.68
C THR A 139 3.43 -10.66 -19.60
N THR A 140 3.15 -9.48 -19.05
CA THR A 140 2.13 -9.31 -17.99
C THR A 140 0.75 -9.17 -18.64
N ALA A 141 -0.15 -10.09 -18.31
CA ALA A 141 -1.54 -9.99 -18.75
C ALA A 141 -2.21 -8.71 -18.21
N PRO A 142 -3.06 -8.03 -19.00
CA PRO A 142 -3.81 -6.88 -18.52
C PRO A 142 -4.71 -7.28 -17.36
N GLY A 143 -4.51 -6.59 -16.23
CA GLY A 143 -5.13 -6.88 -14.96
C GLY A 143 -4.16 -6.50 -13.84
N PRO A 144 -4.60 -6.43 -12.57
CA PRO A 144 -3.65 -6.43 -11.47
C PRO A 144 -2.79 -7.67 -11.65
N VAL A 145 -1.50 -7.60 -11.39
CA VAL A 145 -0.62 -8.77 -11.40
C VAL A 145 -1.21 -9.83 -10.45
N GLY A 146 -2.05 -10.74 -10.96
CA GLY A 146 -2.82 -11.72 -10.17
C GLY A 146 -4.30 -11.43 -9.81
N GLY A 147 -4.94 -10.32 -10.25
CA GLY A 147 -6.41 -10.17 -10.22
C GLY A 147 -7.05 -8.97 -9.48
N GLY A 148 -8.28 -8.59 -9.91
CA GLY A 148 -9.18 -7.56 -9.36
C GLY A 148 -9.74 -6.57 -10.41
N ARG A 149 -11.02 -6.14 -10.29
CA ARG A 149 -11.61 -5.13 -11.21
C ARG A 149 -11.03 -3.74 -10.90
N ILE A 150 -10.39 -3.11 -11.89
CA ILE A 150 -9.98 -1.70 -11.80
C ILE A 150 -11.25 -0.85 -11.72
N ARG A 151 -11.51 -0.22 -10.57
CA ARG A 151 -12.47 0.89 -10.43
C ARG A 151 -11.66 2.12 -10.10
N HIS A 152 -11.53 3.05 -11.04
CA HIS A 152 -10.80 4.30 -10.83
C HIS A 152 -11.63 5.46 -11.34
N MET A 153 -11.79 6.53 -10.57
CA MET A 153 -12.56 7.72 -10.96
C MET A 153 -11.96 8.51 -12.16
N LEU A 154 -10.84 8.05 -12.73
CA LEU A 154 -10.23 8.65 -13.93
C LEU A 154 -10.70 7.98 -15.22
N PHE A 155 -11.17 6.74 -15.14
CA PHE A 155 -11.67 5.98 -16.28
C PHE A 155 -13.10 5.59 -15.92
N ASN A 156 -14.04 6.46 -16.28
CA ASN A 156 -15.45 6.11 -16.33
C ASN A 156 -15.69 5.20 -17.54
#